data_AF-A0A820BRD5-F1
#
_entry.id   AF-A0A820BRD5-F1
#
_cell.length_a   1.000
_cell.length_b   1.000
_cell.length_c   1.000
_cell.angle_alpha   90.00
_cell.angle_beta   90.00
_cell.angle_gamma   90.00
#
_symmetry.space_group_name_H-M   'P 1'
#
loop_
_entity.id
_entity.type
_entity.pdbx_description
1 polymer ?
#
loop_
_entity_poly.entity_id
_entity_poly.type
_entity_poly.pdbx_seq_one_letter_code
_entity_poly.pdbx_strand_id
1 'polypeptide(L)'
;QFNHLEDLLNYLISASNMEQAFLFDIQTKISIATDSSPTDMRMYELCCDMIDLLINMSEIYGRSNDNVVQTIEDDDDNESIINGIHESMNSYSNSSPSTSFMRNSCSSIIVTTDEPSSNVFDSMSSSVIKLTGGRVLYLKEINRHLALICILHEKALAKQAIIEYNVNQLKTSILELFHLTHQTSASSTAL
;
A
#
# COMPACT_ATOMS: atom_id res chain seq x y z
N GLN A 1 -13.30 -19.95 10.54
CA GLN A 1 -13.27 -18.73 9.68
C GLN A 1 -11.88 -18.11 9.69
N PHE A 2 -11.24 -17.93 10.86
CA PHE A 2 -9.82 -17.53 10.97
C PHE A 2 -8.83 -18.52 10.30
N ASN A 3 -9.15 -19.81 10.31
CA ASN A 3 -8.29 -20.85 9.73
C ASN A 3 -7.99 -20.64 8.23
N HIS A 4 -8.91 -20.03 7.47
CA HIS A 4 -8.67 -19.81 6.04
C HIS A 4 -7.58 -18.76 5.77
N LEU A 5 -7.42 -17.77 6.66
CA LEU A 5 -6.32 -16.80 6.55
C LEU A 5 -4.98 -17.48 6.84
N GLU A 6 -4.92 -18.32 7.87
CA GLU A 6 -3.73 -19.13 8.17
C GLU A 6 -3.35 -20.04 7.00
N ASP A 7 -4.32 -20.75 6.40
CA ASP A 7 -4.09 -21.60 5.22
C ASP A 7 -3.50 -20.82 4.05
N LEU A 8 -4.02 -19.62 3.79
CA LEU A 8 -3.53 -18.73 2.74
C LEU A 8 -2.10 -18.22 3.02
N LEU A 9 -1.79 -17.87 4.28
CA LEU A 9 -0.45 -17.48 4.69
C LEU A 9 0.54 -18.65 4.60
N ASN A 10 0.13 -19.85 5.02
CA ASN A 10 0.91 -21.09 4.89
C ASN A 10 1.23 -21.41 3.42
N TYR A 11 0.27 -21.21 2.51
CA TYR A 11 0.52 -21.36 1.08
C TYR A 11 1.54 -20.31 0.58
N LEU A 12 1.41 -19.05 1.00
CA LEU A 12 2.34 -17.99 0.58
C LEU A 12 3.79 -18.29 0.99
N ILE A 13 4.02 -18.66 2.25
CA ILE A 13 5.39 -18.91 2.75
C ILE A 13 6.04 -20.08 2.02
N SER A 14 5.27 -21.13 1.73
CA SER A 14 5.70 -22.33 1.00
C SER A 14 6.05 -22.00 -0.45
N ALA A 15 5.17 -21.27 -1.15
CA ALA A 15 5.35 -20.93 -2.55
C ALA A 15 6.46 -19.88 -2.78
N SER A 16 6.73 -19.05 -1.79
CA SER A 16 7.64 -17.89 -1.91
C SER A 16 8.95 -18.05 -1.14
N ASN A 17 9.15 -19.18 -0.46
CA ASN A 17 10.33 -19.47 0.37
C ASN A 17 10.60 -18.36 1.41
N MET A 18 9.55 -17.99 2.12
CA MET A 18 9.60 -17.05 3.24
C MET A 18 9.74 -17.81 4.55
N GLU A 19 10.32 -17.18 5.56
CA GLU A 19 10.45 -17.75 6.90
C GLU A 19 9.13 -17.62 7.67
N GLN A 20 8.46 -16.47 7.50
CA GLN A 20 7.30 -16.11 8.31
C GLN A 20 6.43 -15.06 7.62
N ALA A 21 5.13 -15.03 7.94
CA ALA A 21 4.14 -14.08 7.47
C ALA A 21 3.11 -13.72 8.56
N PHE A 22 2.77 -12.43 8.61
CA PHE A 22 1.81 -11.86 9.54
C PHE A 22 0.83 -10.95 8.82
N LEU A 23 -0.43 -11.00 9.22
CA LEU A 23 -1.43 -10.02 8.84
C LEU A 23 -1.70 -9.10 10.02
N PHE A 24 -1.25 -7.86 9.94
CA PHE A 24 -1.32 -6.85 11.00
C PHE A 24 -2.45 -5.85 10.75
N ASP A 25 -3.19 -5.53 11.81
CA ASP A 25 -3.89 -4.26 11.92
C ASP A 25 -2.88 -3.14 12.18
N ILE A 26 -2.86 -2.15 11.30
CA ILE A 26 -1.83 -1.10 11.25
C ILE A 26 -1.96 -0.12 12.41
N GLN A 27 -3.19 0.15 12.85
CA GLN A 27 -3.47 1.16 13.87
C GLN A 27 -3.21 0.60 15.26
N THR A 28 -3.71 -0.61 15.52
CA THR A 28 -3.62 -1.26 16.84
C THR A 28 -2.36 -2.09 17.01
N LYS A 29 -1.63 -2.36 15.92
CA LYS A 29 -0.48 -3.28 15.86
C LYS A 29 -0.83 -4.70 16.28
N ILE A 30 -2.09 -5.11 16.20
CA ILE A 30 -2.54 -6.46 16.51
C ILE A 30 -2.40 -7.34 15.26
N SER A 31 -1.72 -8.47 15.37
CA SER A 31 -1.74 -9.49 14.30
C SER A 31 -3.04 -10.28 14.36
N ILE A 32 -3.83 -10.24 13.28
CA ILE A 32 -5.12 -10.93 13.18
C ILE A 32 -4.99 -12.37 12.66
N ALA A 33 -3.89 -12.67 11.99
CA ALA A 33 -3.53 -13.99 11.49
C ALA A 33 -2.02 -14.08 11.30
N THR A 34 -1.46 -15.26 11.54
CA THR A 34 -0.07 -15.61 11.26
C THR A 34 -0.03 -17.01 10.66
N ASP A 35 1.04 -17.33 9.95
CA ASP A 35 1.27 -18.69 9.47
C ASP A 35 1.65 -19.64 10.63
N SER A 36 1.83 -20.93 10.33
CA SER A 36 2.10 -21.94 11.35
C SER A 36 3.55 -21.98 11.87
N SER A 37 4.44 -21.10 11.39
CA SER A 37 5.81 -20.97 11.89
C SER A 37 5.85 -20.41 13.32
N PRO A 38 6.80 -20.87 14.16
CA PRO A 38 6.91 -20.39 15.53
C PRO A 38 7.30 -18.91 15.55
N THR A 39 6.52 -18.11 16.28
CA THR A 39 6.75 -16.67 16.45
C THR A 39 7.40 -16.38 17.80
N ASP A 40 8.50 -15.60 17.80
CA ASP A 40 9.03 -14.97 19.00
C ASP A 40 8.59 -13.49 19.08
N MET A 41 8.44 -12.99 20.30
CA MET A 41 8.04 -11.62 20.63
C MET A 41 8.96 -10.58 19.97
N ARG A 42 10.25 -10.88 19.82
CA ARG A 42 11.21 -9.96 19.19
C ARG A 42 10.91 -9.68 17.72
N MET A 43 10.41 -10.67 16.99
CA MET A 43 10.01 -10.47 15.59
C MET A 43 8.76 -9.62 15.50
N TYR A 44 7.83 -9.81 16.45
CA TYR A 44 6.62 -9.02 16.54
C TYR A 44 6.94 -7.54 16.79
N GLU A 45 7.81 -7.25 17.77
CA GLU A 45 8.30 -5.89 18.07
C GLU A 45 8.91 -5.24 16.82
N LEU A 46 9.76 -5.98 16.11
CA LEU A 46 10.42 -5.50 14.90
C LEU A 46 9.43 -5.21 13.76
N CYS A 47 8.37 -6.00 13.62
CA CYS A 47 7.28 -5.74 12.67
C CYS A 47 6.51 -4.47 13.05
N CYS A 48 6.26 -4.22 14.34
CA CYS A 48 5.63 -2.97 14.80
C CYS A 48 6.48 -1.76 14.44
N ASP A 49 7.79 -1.80 14.73
CA ASP A 49 8.73 -0.73 14.38
C ASP A 49 8.74 -0.46 12.86
N MET A 50 8.63 -1.50 12.04
CA MET A 50 8.55 -1.36 10.59
C MET A 50 7.27 -0.63 10.13
N ILE A 51 6.12 -0.92 10.75
CA ILE A 51 4.86 -0.23 10.44
C ILE A 51 5.01 1.25 10.78
N ASP A 52 5.50 1.58 11.97
CA ASP A 52 5.65 2.97 12.40
C ASP A 52 6.64 3.73 11.51
N LEU A 53 7.76 3.10 11.15
CA LEU A 53 8.72 3.68 10.22
C LEU A 53 8.08 3.99 8.86
N LEU A 54 7.32 3.05 8.31
CA LEU A 54 6.65 3.25 7.02
C LEU A 54 5.65 4.40 7.09
N ILE A 55 4.80 4.44 8.12
CA ILE A 55 3.81 5.53 8.29
C ILE A 55 4.52 6.87 8.43
N ASN A 56 5.51 6.98 9.31
CA ASN A 56 6.26 8.23 9.52
C ASN A 56 6.95 8.72 8.23
N MET A 57 7.53 7.80 7.44
CA MET A 57 8.15 8.17 6.15
C MET A 57 7.10 8.61 5.13
N SER A 58 5.96 7.92 5.06
CA SER A 58 4.85 8.28 4.18
C SER A 58 4.18 9.59 4.59
N GLU A 59 4.16 9.96 5.87
CA GLU A 59 3.65 11.27 6.32
C GLU A 59 4.51 12.42 5.81
N ILE A 60 5.84 12.23 5.82
CA ILE A 60 6.80 13.24 5.39
C ILE A 60 6.86 13.32 3.86
N TYR A 61 6.85 12.19 3.17
CA TYR A 61 7.18 12.11 1.73
C TYR A 61 6.08 11.53 0.83
N GLY A 62 5.03 10.92 1.38
CA GLY A 62 3.98 10.23 0.62
C GLY A 62 2.84 11.14 0.13
N ARG A 63 2.88 12.43 0.44
CA ARG A 63 1.89 13.40 -0.02
C ARG A 63 2.21 13.84 -1.44
N SER A 64 1.40 13.43 -2.41
CA SER A 64 1.42 14.04 -3.75
C SER A 64 0.96 15.50 -3.64
N ASN A 65 1.73 16.44 -4.16
CA ASN A 65 1.37 17.86 -4.24
C ASN A 65 0.32 18.11 -5.35
N ASP A 66 -0.79 17.38 -5.34
CA ASP A 66 -1.85 17.50 -6.36
C ASP A 66 -2.80 18.70 -6.10
N ASN A 67 -2.29 19.76 -5.49
CA ASN A 67 -3.02 21.02 -5.25
C ASN A 67 -2.23 22.23 -5.77
N VAL A 68 -1.97 22.28 -7.07
CA VAL A 68 -1.65 23.54 -7.77
C VAL A 68 -2.46 23.64 -9.05
N VAL A 69 -3.75 23.93 -8.91
CA VAL A 69 -4.45 24.85 -9.82
C VAL A 69 -5.40 25.70 -8.98
N GLN A 70 -4.85 26.74 -8.34
CA GLN A 70 -5.59 27.98 -8.17
C GLN A 70 -5.00 28.94 -9.18
N THR A 71 -5.68 29.11 -10.31
CA THR A 71 -5.50 30.29 -11.15
C THR A 71 -5.85 31.49 -10.27
N ILE A 72 -4.82 32.23 -9.87
CA ILE A 72 -4.98 33.53 -9.25
C ILE A 72 -5.65 34.41 -10.30
N GLU A 73 -6.82 34.93 -9.93
CA GLU A 73 -7.49 36.03 -10.61
C GLU A 73 -6.57 37.25 -10.51
N ASP A 74 -5.95 37.63 -11.62
CA ASP A 74 -5.46 38.99 -11.80
C ASP A 74 -6.49 39.72 -12.68
N ASP A 75 -7.14 40.71 -12.08
CA ASP A 75 -7.99 41.71 -12.73
C ASP A 75 -7.22 42.38 -13.90
N ASP A 76 -7.75 42.31 -15.12
CA ASP A 76 -7.81 43.43 -16.09
C ASP A 76 -8.44 42.98 -17.44
N ASP A 77 -9.64 43.51 -17.70
CA ASP A 77 -10.24 43.87 -19.00
C ASP A 77 -10.04 42.97 -20.25
N ASN A 78 -11.00 42.06 -20.55
CA ASN A 78 -11.81 42.17 -21.79
C ASN A 78 -12.93 41.12 -21.95
N GLU A 79 -13.94 41.58 -22.66
CA GLU A 79 -15.31 41.10 -22.83
C GLU A 79 -15.47 39.86 -23.74
N SER A 80 -16.56 39.14 -23.50
CA SER A 80 -17.03 37.90 -24.12
C SER A 80 -17.07 37.88 -25.67
N ILE A 81 -16.87 36.70 -26.28
CA ILE A 81 -17.67 36.17 -27.42
C ILE A 81 -17.65 34.62 -27.40
N ILE A 82 -18.75 34.05 -26.90
CA ILE A 82 -19.61 33.01 -27.49
C ILE A 82 -18.99 31.90 -28.39
N ASN A 83 -19.18 30.66 -27.91
CA ASN A 83 -19.49 29.37 -28.56
C ASN A 83 -18.66 28.83 -29.73
N GLY A 84 -18.28 27.55 -29.60
CA GLY A 84 -18.37 26.61 -30.72
C GLY A 84 -17.60 25.30 -30.61
N ILE A 85 -18.37 24.19 -30.58
CA ILE A 85 -18.13 22.93 -31.35
C ILE A 85 -17.02 22.02 -30.76
N HIS A 86 -17.38 20.97 -30.01
CA HIS A 86 -17.56 19.57 -30.46
C HIS A 86 -16.32 18.99 -31.17
N GLU A 87 -15.69 17.94 -30.64
CA GLU A 87 -15.66 16.58 -31.23
C GLU A 87 -14.70 15.61 -30.50
N SER A 88 -15.27 14.56 -29.93
CA SER A 88 -14.95 13.14 -30.13
C SER A 88 -13.52 12.65 -30.50
N MET A 89 -13.07 11.67 -29.70
CA MET A 89 -12.51 10.35 -30.10
C MET A 89 -11.04 10.15 -30.53
N ASN A 90 -10.43 9.20 -29.80
CA ASN A 90 -9.45 8.14 -30.18
C ASN A 90 -8.05 8.51 -30.73
N SER A 91 -6.99 7.99 -30.09
CA SER A 91 -6.34 6.70 -30.48
C SER A 91 -4.93 6.48 -29.86
N TYR A 92 -4.75 5.29 -29.27
CA TYR A 92 -3.58 4.41 -29.18
C TYR A 92 -2.11 4.90 -28.98
N SER A 93 -1.51 4.29 -27.94
CA SER A 93 -0.21 3.57 -27.88
C SER A 93 1.13 4.27 -27.55
N ASN A 94 1.65 3.88 -26.37
CA ASN A 94 3.03 3.47 -26.00
C ASN A 94 4.25 4.35 -26.31
N SER A 95 5.00 4.76 -25.27
CA SER A 95 6.43 4.42 -25.06
C SER A 95 6.98 5.03 -23.76
N SER A 96 8.01 4.38 -23.20
CA SER A 96 8.36 4.28 -21.77
C SER A 96 9.28 5.41 -21.21
N PRO A 97 9.88 5.28 -20.00
CA PRO A 97 9.99 6.34 -19.01
C PRO A 97 11.27 7.18 -19.18
N SER A 98 11.16 8.51 -19.03
CA SER A 98 12.35 9.38 -18.98
C SER A 98 12.63 9.84 -17.56
N THR A 99 13.67 9.26 -16.99
CA THR A 99 14.42 9.78 -15.85
C THR A 99 14.76 11.26 -16.06
N SER A 100 14.35 12.13 -15.15
CA SER A 100 14.89 13.49 -15.07
C SER A 100 15.37 13.78 -13.65
N PHE A 101 16.69 13.82 -13.51
CA PHE A 101 17.37 14.40 -12.36
C PHE A 101 17.28 15.93 -12.44
N MET A 102 16.97 16.53 -11.28
CA MET A 102 17.11 17.92 -10.83
C MET A 102 16.90 19.06 -11.84
N ARG A 103 15.84 19.85 -11.60
CA ARG A 103 15.87 21.31 -11.79
C ARG A 103 15.11 22.04 -10.69
N ASN A 104 15.93 22.69 -9.84
CA ASN A 104 15.77 23.92 -9.08
C ASN A 104 14.43 24.32 -8.42
N SER A 105 14.56 24.45 -7.10
CA SER A 105 14.21 25.61 -6.27
C SER A 105 12.75 26.06 -6.22
N CYS A 106 12.11 25.82 -5.07
CA CYS A 106 11.31 26.78 -4.29
C CYS A 106 10.96 26.08 -2.95
N SER A 107 11.63 26.46 -1.86
CA SER A 107 11.20 27.45 -0.85
C SER A 107 10.04 26.97 0.03
N SER A 108 10.39 26.77 1.30
CA SER A 108 9.56 26.48 2.46
C SER A 108 8.25 27.26 2.51
N ILE A 109 7.12 26.56 2.48
CA ILE A 109 5.92 26.96 3.20
C ILE A 109 5.35 25.70 3.86
N ILE A 110 5.53 25.59 5.18
CA ILE A 110 4.79 24.65 6.00
C ILE A 110 3.37 25.20 6.07
N VAL A 111 2.45 24.64 5.29
CA VAL A 111 1.02 24.87 5.49
C VAL A 111 0.58 23.91 6.61
N THR A 112 0.47 24.43 7.83
CA THR A 112 -0.28 23.80 8.91
C THR A 112 -1.77 23.98 8.63
N THR A 113 -2.33 23.10 7.81
CA THR A 113 -3.78 22.84 7.83
C THR A 113 -4.00 21.58 8.64
N ASP A 114 -4.66 21.72 9.78
CA ASP A 114 -5.02 20.66 10.74
C ASP A 114 -6.07 19.69 10.16
N GLU A 115 -5.81 19.05 9.02
CA GLU A 115 -6.65 17.97 8.48
C GLU A 115 -5.78 16.93 7.76
N PRO A 116 -5.34 15.85 8.43
CA PRO A 116 -4.59 14.78 7.77
C PRO A 116 -5.58 13.77 7.19
N SER A 117 -6.25 14.11 6.09
CA SER A 117 -6.94 13.11 5.27
C SER A 117 -6.10 12.65 4.07
N SER A 118 -4.79 12.96 4.06
CA SER A 118 -3.87 12.27 3.16
C SER A 118 -3.86 10.80 3.54
N ASN A 119 -4.22 9.92 2.60
CA ASN A 119 -4.20 8.48 2.79
C ASN A 119 -2.73 7.99 2.80
N VAL A 120 -2.02 8.25 3.90
CA VAL A 120 -0.58 7.96 4.11
C VAL A 120 -0.26 6.48 3.85
N PHE A 121 -1.25 5.62 4.11
CA PHE A 121 -1.21 4.21 3.80
C PHE A 121 -2.27 3.88 2.74
N ASP A 122 -1.81 3.68 1.52
CA ASP A 122 -2.63 3.50 0.32
C ASP A 122 -2.47 2.09 -0.30
N SER A 123 -3.17 1.84 -1.41
CA SER A 123 -3.17 0.52 -2.06
C SER A 123 -1.82 0.10 -2.65
N MET A 124 -0.92 1.07 -2.86
CA MET A 124 0.41 0.87 -3.41
C MET A 124 1.46 0.66 -2.32
N SER A 125 1.17 1.07 -1.09
CA SER A 125 2.05 1.03 0.07
C SER A 125 2.73 -0.33 0.23
N SER A 126 4.05 -0.29 0.23
CA SER A 126 4.94 -1.43 0.29
C SER A 126 6.29 -0.97 0.85
N SER A 127 7.00 -1.84 1.56
CA SER A 127 8.32 -1.53 2.09
C SER A 127 9.19 -2.78 2.16
N VAL A 128 10.49 -2.59 1.94
CA VAL A 128 11.49 -3.66 2.01
C VAL A 128 12.68 -3.17 2.83
N ILE A 129 12.92 -3.80 3.97
CA ILE A 129 14.03 -3.47 4.86
C ILE A 129 14.98 -4.66 4.91
N LYS A 130 16.22 -4.47 4.48
CA LYS A 130 17.29 -5.47 4.61
C LYS A 130 17.99 -5.29 5.94
N LEU A 131 18.05 -6.35 6.73
CA LEU A 131 18.69 -6.36 8.04
C LEU A 131 20.12 -6.88 7.93
N THR A 132 20.99 -6.41 8.82
CA THR A 132 22.32 -6.97 9.00
C THR A 132 22.17 -8.42 9.47
N GLY A 133 22.66 -9.37 8.66
CA GLY A 133 22.46 -10.81 8.89
C GLY A 133 21.69 -11.53 7.78
N GLY A 134 21.37 -10.86 6.67
CA GLY A 134 20.82 -11.51 5.46
C GLY A 134 19.33 -11.88 5.58
N ARG A 135 18.61 -11.22 6.49
CA ARG A 135 17.15 -11.26 6.57
C ARG A 135 16.56 -9.98 5.98
N VAL A 136 15.33 -10.09 5.51
CA VAL A 136 14.57 -9.02 4.89
C VAL A 136 13.20 -9.00 5.54
N LEU A 137 12.73 -7.80 5.88
CA LEU A 137 11.34 -7.53 6.21
C LEU A 137 10.67 -6.97 4.96
N TYR A 138 9.60 -7.61 4.51
CA TYR A 138 8.81 -7.21 3.36
C TYR A 138 7.40 -6.88 3.85
N LEU A 139 6.93 -5.65 3.65
CA LEU A 139 5.60 -5.20 4.01
C LEU A 139 4.83 -4.88 2.73
N LYS A 140 3.58 -5.33 2.65
CA LYS A 140 2.65 -4.95 1.58
C LYS A 140 1.26 -4.64 2.13
N GLU A 141 0.66 -3.55 1.67
CA GLU A 141 -0.74 -3.24 1.96
C GLU A 141 -1.68 -4.33 1.42
N ILE A 142 -2.61 -4.77 2.28
CA ILE A 142 -3.72 -5.66 1.93
C ILE A 142 -5.01 -4.87 1.76
N ASN A 143 -5.32 -4.03 2.74
CA ASN A 143 -6.36 -2.99 2.67
C ASN A 143 -5.95 -1.79 3.53
N ARG A 144 -6.77 -0.73 3.57
CA ARG A 144 -6.47 0.51 4.31
C ARG A 144 -6.12 0.31 5.80
N HIS A 145 -6.53 -0.80 6.40
CA HIS A 145 -6.32 -1.10 7.81
C HIS A 145 -5.34 -2.26 8.05
N LEU A 146 -5.06 -3.07 7.02
CA LEU A 146 -4.31 -4.29 7.13
C LEU A 146 -3.04 -4.29 6.27
N ALA A 147 -1.93 -4.68 6.89
CA ALA A 147 -0.66 -4.91 6.21
C ALA A 147 -0.24 -6.37 6.35
N LEU A 148 0.23 -6.96 5.26
CA LEU A 148 0.99 -8.21 5.29
C LEU A 148 2.45 -7.86 5.55
N ILE A 149 3.06 -8.51 6.54
CA ILE A 149 4.50 -8.42 6.79
C ILE A 149 5.09 -9.82 6.72
N CYS A 150 6.10 -9.99 5.87
CA CYS A 150 6.82 -11.24 5.70
C CYS A 150 8.29 -11.08 6.09
N ILE A 151 8.83 -12.12 6.71
CA ILE A 151 10.25 -12.26 6.99
C ILE A 151 10.82 -13.30 6.03
N LEU A 152 11.90 -12.97 5.35
CA LEU A 152 12.54 -13.86 4.39
C LEU A 152 14.05 -13.65 4.35
N HIS A 153 14.78 -14.67 3.91
CA HIS A 153 16.20 -14.53 3.60
C HIS A 153 16.42 -13.66 2.36
N GLU A 154 17.52 -12.90 2.34
CA GLU A 154 17.90 -12.07 1.19
C GLU A 154 18.06 -12.87 -0.10
N LYS A 155 18.47 -14.15 0.01
CA LYS A 155 18.54 -15.07 -1.13
C LYS A 155 17.18 -15.30 -1.80
N ALA A 156 16.10 -15.32 -1.03
CA ALA A 156 14.75 -15.46 -1.57
C ALA A 156 14.32 -14.20 -2.33
N LEU A 157 14.75 -13.01 -1.87
CA LEU A 157 14.49 -11.73 -2.53
C LEU A 157 15.09 -11.64 -3.94
N ALA A 158 16.08 -12.48 -4.31
CA ALA A 158 16.57 -12.55 -5.69
C ALA A 158 15.45 -12.89 -6.71
N LYS A 159 14.34 -13.47 -6.26
CA LYS A 159 13.13 -13.75 -7.06
C LYS A 159 11.98 -12.81 -6.71
N GLN A 160 12.28 -11.53 -6.45
CA GLN A 160 11.30 -10.52 -6.00
C GLN A 160 10.03 -10.48 -6.85
N ALA A 161 10.13 -10.59 -8.19
CA ALA A 161 8.96 -10.57 -9.06
C ALA A 161 7.96 -11.71 -8.78
N ILE A 162 8.46 -12.92 -8.43
CA ILE A 162 7.61 -14.06 -8.09
C ILE A 162 6.96 -13.85 -6.72
N ILE A 163 7.74 -13.32 -5.77
CA ILE A 163 7.24 -12.96 -4.44
C ILE A 163 6.12 -11.92 -4.56
N GLU A 164 6.33 -10.84 -5.30
CA GLU A 164 5.33 -9.80 -5.52
C GLU A 164 4.08 -10.34 -6.20
N TYR A 165 4.24 -11.20 -7.21
CA TYR A 165 3.11 -11.87 -7.85
C TYR A 165 2.30 -12.69 -6.85
N ASN A 166 2.94 -13.57 -6.07
CA ASN A 166 2.28 -14.42 -5.09
C ASN A 166 1.59 -13.60 -4.00
N VAL A 167 2.25 -12.54 -3.51
CA VAL A 167 1.69 -11.62 -2.51
C VAL A 167 0.47 -10.89 -3.08
N ASN A 168 0.51 -10.43 -4.33
CA ASN A 168 -0.63 -9.77 -4.95
C ASN A 168 -1.81 -10.74 -5.17
N GLN A 169 -1.54 -12.02 -5.48
CA GLN A 169 -2.59 -13.04 -5.52
C GLN A 169 -3.21 -13.25 -4.14
N LEU A 170 -2.38 -13.39 -3.10
CA LEU A 170 -2.83 -13.50 -1.71
C LEU A 170 -3.71 -12.30 -1.32
N LYS A 171 -3.28 -11.07 -1.63
CA LYS A 171 -4.05 -9.86 -1.39
C LYS A 171 -5.45 -9.94 -1.99
N THR A 172 -5.54 -10.29 -3.27
CA THR A 172 -6.84 -10.46 -3.96
C THR A 172 -7.70 -11.51 -3.24
N SER A 173 -7.12 -12.67 -2.90
CA SER A 173 -7.85 -13.73 -2.20
C SER A 173 -8.36 -13.30 -0.82
N ILE A 174 -7.58 -12.55 -0.05
CA ILE A 174 -7.99 -12.04 1.27
C ILE A 174 -9.12 -11.00 1.12
N LEU A 175 -9.04 -10.11 0.13
CA LEU A 175 -10.09 -9.13 -0.13
C LEU A 175 -11.41 -9.81 -0.52
N GLU A 176 -11.36 -10.79 -1.42
CA GLU A 176 -12.52 -11.60 -1.79
C GLU A 176 -13.12 -12.34 -0.58
N LEU A 177 -12.28 -12.93 0.26
CA LEU A 177 -12.72 -13.61 1.48
C LEU A 177 -13.54 -12.67 2.37
N PHE A 178 -13.08 -11.44 2.61
CA PHE A 178 -13.82 -10.46 3.40
C PHE A 178 -15.16 -10.09 2.76
N HIS A 179 -15.22 -9.90 1.44
CA HIS A 179 -16.49 -9.66 0.74
C HIS A 179 -17.50 -10.79 0.91
N LEU A 180 -17.05 -12.05 0.87
CA LEU A 180 -17.92 -13.22 1.06
C LEU A 180 -18.46 -13.31 2.49
N THR A 181 -17.64 -13.00 3.50
CA THR A 181 -18.09 -13.04 4.90
C THR A 181 -19.26 -12.10 5.17
N HIS A 182 -19.25 -10.89 4.59
CA HIS A 182 -20.34 -9.92 4.75
C HIS A 182 -21.68 -10.40 4.16
N GLN A 183 -21.65 -11.21 3.09
CA GLN A 183 -22.86 -11.74 2.46
C GLN A 183 -23.51 -12.85 3.30
N THR A 184 -22.70 -13.73 3.91
CA THR A 184 -23.21 -14.85 4.72
C THR A 184 -23.94 -14.39 5.99
N SER A 185 -23.54 -13.25 6.58
CA SER A 185 -24.21 -12.66 7.74
C SER A 185 -25.60 -12.08 7.44
N ALA A 186 -25.88 -11.67 6.20
CA ALA A 186 -27.17 -11.09 5.82
C ALA A 186 -28.25 -12.15 5.55
N SER A 187 -27.87 -13.35 5.09
CA SER A 187 -28.82 -14.41 4.73
C SER A 187 -29.29 -15.25 5.93
N SER A 188 -28.63 -15.18 7.08
CA SER A 188 -28.93 -16.02 8.25
C SER A 188 -30.04 -15.47 9.16
N THR A 189 -30.60 -14.28 8.90
CA THR A 189 -31.69 -13.68 9.72
C THR A 189 -33.08 -13.88 9.09
N ALA A 190 -33.20 -14.68 8.02
CA ALA A 190 -34.45 -14.90 7.28
C ALA A 190 -35.11 -16.27 7.53
N LEU A 191 -34.88 -16.89 8.69
CA LEU A 191 -35.54 -18.14 9.11
C LEU A 191 -36.07 -18.03 10.54
#